data_AF-A0A357NGQ3-F1
#
_entry.id   AF-A0A357NGQ3-F1
#
_cell.length_a   1.000
_cell.length_b   1.000
_cell.length_c   1.000
_cell.angle_alpha   90.00
_cell.angle_beta   90.00
_cell.angle_gamma   90.00
#
_symmetry.space_group_name_H-M   'P 1'
#
loop_
_entity.id
_entity.type
_entity.pdbx_description
1 polymer ?
#
loop_
_entity_poly.entity_id
_entity_poly.type
_entity_poly.pdbx_seq_one_letter_code
_entity_poly.pdbx_strand_id
1 'polypeptide(L)'
;MKISLAQAGIELTIKSVDGKTRDAAARTGEYELILNGHGGWGGDADLLRTAYVSEPASGLSYGIPGYFNEQINVLAAEQLAQTDQNRRKALVFRLQELIAEEIPQIPLYNTTGYIVYRPAKYNGWRYMFDHHEVTHSKLSYLENI
;
A
#
# COMPACT_ATOMS: atom_id res chain seq x y z
N MET A 1 15.06 0.46 12.52
CA MET A 1 14.14 -0.58 13.01
C MET A 1 14.82 -1.54 13.99
N LYS A 2 15.76 -2.42 13.59
CA LYS A 2 16.41 -3.38 14.52
C LYS A 2 17.00 -2.73 15.78
N ILE A 3 17.82 -1.69 15.63
CA ILE A 3 18.45 -0.98 16.76
C ILE A 3 17.38 -0.39 17.69
N SER A 4 16.37 0.29 17.14
CA SER A 4 15.30 0.94 17.90
C SER A 4 14.41 -0.05 18.65
N LEU A 5 14.12 -1.21 18.05
CA LEU A 5 13.32 -2.26 18.69
C LEU A 5 14.11 -2.97 19.80
N ALA A 6 15.41 -3.18 19.62
CA ALA A 6 16.27 -3.71 20.68
C ALA A 6 16.32 -2.77 21.91
N GLN A 7 16.31 -1.45 21.70
CA GLN A 7 16.20 -0.48 22.81
C GLN A 7 14.88 -0.59 23.58
N ALA A 8 13.82 -1.08 22.94
CA ALA A 8 12.53 -1.39 23.55
C ALA A 8 12.45 -2.83 24.10
N GLY A 9 13.54 -3.59 24.08
CA GLY A 9 13.59 -4.99 24.55
C GLY A 9 13.06 -6.01 23.55
N ILE A 10 12.86 -5.63 22.29
CA ILE A 10 12.40 -6.52 21.21
C ILE A 10 13.60 -6.95 20.37
N GLU A 11 14.02 -8.20 20.54
CA GLU A 11 15.10 -8.80 19.77
C GLU A 11 14.62 -9.28 18.40
N LEU A 12 15.37 -8.93 17.34
CA LEU A 12 15.03 -9.28 15.96
C LEU A 12 16.11 -10.13 15.28
N THR A 13 15.67 -11.29 14.77
CA THR A 13 16.46 -12.11 13.83
C THR A 13 16.07 -11.76 12.41
N ILE A 14 17.00 -11.18 11.63
CA ILE A 14 16.72 -10.75 10.26
C ILE A 14 16.96 -11.93 9.32
N LYS A 15 15.94 -12.30 8.53
CA LYS A 15 16.04 -13.24 7.41
C LYS A 15 15.98 -12.47 6.09
N SER A 16 17.12 -12.36 5.40
CA SER A 16 17.19 -11.75 4.07
C SER A 16 16.99 -12.83 3.00
N VAL A 17 16.01 -12.63 2.12
CA VAL A 17 15.66 -13.53 1.01
C VAL A 17 15.35 -12.70 -0.24
N ASP A 18 15.30 -13.34 -1.41
CA ASP A 18 14.86 -12.66 -2.63
C ASP A 18 13.36 -12.34 -2.61
N GLY A 19 12.92 -11.50 -3.54
CA GLY A 19 11.54 -11.02 -3.61
C GLY A 19 10.50 -12.13 -3.74
N LYS A 20 10.78 -13.20 -4.51
CA LYS A 20 9.80 -14.28 -4.70
C LYS A 20 9.58 -15.07 -3.41
N THR A 21 10.65 -15.39 -2.70
CA THR A 21 10.57 -16.08 -1.41
C THR A 21 9.89 -15.22 -0.35
N ARG A 22 10.18 -13.91 -0.30
CA ARG A 22 9.47 -12.98 0.59
C ARG A 22 7.97 -12.96 0.28
N ASP A 23 7.60 -12.82 -0.99
CA ASP A 23 6.20 -12.73 -1.40
C ASP A 23 5.45 -14.06 -1.18
N ALA A 24 6.14 -15.20 -1.25
CA ALA A 24 5.58 -16.49 -0.87
C ALA A 24 5.28 -16.54 0.64
N ALA A 25 6.24 -16.14 1.48
CA ALA A 25 6.03 -16.07 2.93
C ALA A 25 4.89 -15.11 3.31
N ALA A 26 4.79 -13.96 2.63
CA ALA A 26 3.68 -13.02 2.79
C ALA A 26 2.32 -13.67 2.53
N ARG A 27 2.21 -14.50 1.48
CA ARG A 27 0.98 -15.21 1.12
C ARG A 27 0.65 -16.38 2.03
N THR A 28 1.66 -17.09 2.53
CA THR A 28 1.46 -18.28 3.39
C THR A 28 1.38 -17.94 4.87
N GLY A 29 1.74 -16.70 5.27
CA GLY A 29 1.81 -16.31 6.66
C GLY A 29 3.04 -16.84 7.39
N GLU A 30 4.07 -17.31 6.67
CA GLU A 30 5.30 -17.87 7.25
C GLU A 30 6.28 -16.76 7.70
N TYR A 31 5.82 -15.87 8.57
CA TYR A 31 6.61 -14.78 9.16
C TYR A 31 5.97 -14.28 10.47
N GLU A 32 6.80 -13.69 11.35
CA GLU A 32 6.31 -12.95 12.53
C GLU A 32 6.20 -11.44 12.22
N LEU A 33 7.19 -10.92 11.50
CA LEU A 33 7.22 -9.54 10.99
C LEU A 33 7.77 -9.55 9.57
N ILE A 34 7.13 -8.83 8.66
CA ILE A 34 7.56 -8.70 7.28
C ILE A 34 7.71 -7.23 6.90
N LEU A 35 8.80 -6.91 6.20
CA LEU A 35 8.95 -5.59 5.58
C LEU A 35 8.26 -5.62 4.21
N ASN A 36 7.14 -4.93 4.11
CA ASN A 36 6.33 -4.79 2.90
C ASN A 36 6.41 -3.36 2.35
N GLY A 37 6.33 -3.21 1.03
CA GLY A 37 6.30 -1.92 0.34
C GLY A 37 5.12 -1.87 -0.63
N HIS A 38 4.38 -0.76 -0.62
CA HIS A 38 3.14 -0.60 -1.38
C HIS A 38 3.13 0.74 -2.10
N GLY A 39 2.55 0.77 -3.31
CA GLY A 39 2.23 1.99 -4.03
C GLY A 39 0.73 2.31 -3.97
N GLY A 40 0.30 3.35 -4.69
CA GLY A 40 -1.13 3.65 -4.88
C GLY A 40 -1.79 4.49 -3.78
N TRP A 41 -1.05 4.88 -2.74
CA TRP A 41 -1.55 5.73 -1.64
C TRP A 41 -2.02 7.13 -2.05
N GLY A 42 -1.67 7.59 -3.27
CA GLY A 42 -2.14 8.85 -3.84
C GLY A 42 -3.45 8.76 -4.64
N GLY A 43 -4.04 7.56 -4.75
CA GLY A 43 -5.29 7.32 -5.47
C GLY A 43 -6.53 7.56 -4.61
N ASP A 44 -7.60 6.82 -4.92
CA ASP A 44 -8.83 6.88 -4.15
C ASP A 44 -8.68 6.24 -2.75
N ALA A 45 -9.35 6.81 -1.75
CA ALA A 45 -9.28 6.38 -0.35
C ALA A 45 -9.84 4.96 -0.09
N ASP A 46 -10.53 4.35 -1.05
CA ASP A 46 -10.97 2.95 -1.03
C ASP A 46 -9.79 1.97 -0.90
N LEU A 47 -8.55 2.42 -1.14
CA LEU A 47 -7.35 1.65 -0.84
C LEU A 47 -7.34 1.14 0.61
N LEU A 48 -7.87 1.92 1.57
CA LEU A 48 -7.94 1.54 2.98
C LEU A 48 -8.79 0.28 3.18
N ARG A 49 -9.91 0.16 2.44
CA ARG A 49 -10.71 -1.06 2.43
C ARG A 49 -9.85 -2.22 1.95
N THR A 50 -9.22 -2.10 0.79
CA THR A 50 -8.43 -3.21 0.21
C THR A 50 -7.21 -3.61 1.04
N ALA A 51 -6.68 -2.72 1.87
CA ALA A 51 -5.51 -2.96 2.71
C ALA A 51 -5.85 -3.54 4.09
N TYR A 52 -7.01 -3.21 4.66
CA TYR A 52 -7.32 -3.50 6.07
C TYR A 52 -8.56 -4.39 6.29
N VAL A 53 -9.37 -4.70 5.27
CA VAL A 53 -10.45 -5.68 5.43
C VAL A 53 -9.90 -7.11 5.46
N SER A 54 -10.56 -7.96 6.26
CA SER A 54 -10.12 -9.33 6.53
C SER A 54 -10.33 -10.28 5.35
N GLU A 55 -11.38 -10.08 4.55
CA GLU A 55 -11.65 -10.88 3.35
C GLU A 55 -11.79 -9.99 2.13
N PRO A 56 -10.91 -10.13 1.14
CA PRO A 56 -11.06 -9.37 -0.09
C PRO A 56 -12.02 -10.02 -1.08
N ALA A 57 -12.83 -9.18 -1.72
CA ALA A 57 -13.74 -9.58 -2.80
C ALA A 57 -13.02 -10.06 -4.08
N SER A 58 -11.70 -9.89 -4.19
CA SER A 58 -10.90 -10.40 -5.30
C SER A 58 -9.51 -10.78 -4.80
N GLY A 59 -8.98 -11.94 -5.21
CA GLY A 59 -7.71 -12.54 -4.75
C GLY A 59 -6.43 -11.76 -5.06
N LEU A 60 -6.52 -10.44 -5.24
CA LEU A 60 -5.42 -9.50 -5.43
C LEU A 60 -5.16 -8.63 -4.19
N SER A 61 -5.91 -8.81 -3.10
CA SER A 61 -5.84 -7.89 -1.98
C SER A 61 -4.72 -8.18 -1.00
N TYR A 62 -4.18 -7.09 -0.50
CA TYR A 62 -3.10 -6.98 0.47
C TYR A 62 -3.62 -6.98 1.91
N GLY A 63 -4.69 -7.73 2.18
CA GLY A 63 -5.20 -7.87 3.54
C GLY A 63 -4.12 -8.43 4.45
N ILE A 64 -4.14 -8.04 5.73
CA ILE A 64 -3.12 -8.45 6.70
C ILE A 64 -3.50 -9.83 7.23
N PRO A 65 -2.70 -10.89 6.96
CA PRO A 65 -3.03 -12.23 7.43
C PRO A 65 -3.27 -12.28 8.94
N GLY A 66 -4.41 -12.83 9.34
CA GLY A 66 -4.79 -12.97 10.75
C GLY A 66 -5.36 -11.71 11.41
N TYR A 67 -5.42 -10.57 10.71
CA TYR A 67 -6.04 -9.35 11.23
C TYR A 67 -7.54 -9.32 10.93
N PHE A 68 -8.35 -8.98 11.93
CA PHE A 68 -9.79 -8.81 11.79
C PHE A 68 -10.28 -7.71 12.74
N ASN A 69 -11.09 -6.80 12.20
CA ASN A 69 -11.83 -5.84 12.99
C ASN A 69 -13.20 -5.60 12.33
N GLU A 70 -14.27 -5.93 13.06
CA GLU A 70 -15.65 -5.84 12.55
C GLU A 70 -16.03 -4.40 12.17
N GLN A 71 -15.66 -3.42 12.99
CA GLN A 71 -16.01 -2.02 12.75
C GLN A 71 -15.29 -1.47 11.51
N ILE A 72 -14.03 -1.84 11.28
CA ILE A 72 -13.29 -1.53 10.05
C ILE A 72 -14.02 -2.10 8.85
N ASN A 73 -14.42 -3.38 8.89
CA ASN A 73 -15.15 -4.04 7.80
C ASN A 73 -16.47 -3.33 7.48
N VAL A 74 -17.24 -2.95 8.51
CA VAL A 74 -18.51 -2.19 8.35
C VAL A 74 -18.27 -0.84 7.68
N LEU A 75 -17.37 -0.02 8.24
CA LEU A 75 -17.06 1.31 7.68
C LEU A 75 -16.54 1.22 6.25
N ALA A 76 -15.71 0.22 5.97
CA ALA A 76 -15.14 0.00 4.65
C ALA A 76 -16.19 -0.39 3.61
N ALA A 77 -17.19 -1.20 3.99
CA ALA A 77 -18.33 -1.55 3.14
C ALA A 77 -19.26 -0.34 2.93
N GLU A 78 -19.55 0.43 3.98
CA GLU A 78 -20.40 1.61 3.90
C GLU A 78 -19.82 2.70 2.99
N GLN A 79 -18.51 3.00 3.10
CA GLN A 79 -17.89 4.02 2.25
C GLN A 79 -17.86 3.60 0.77
N LEU A 80 -17.81 2.30 0.47
CA LEU A 80 -17.83 1.78 -0.89
C LEU A 80 -19.21 1.98 -1.55
N ALA A 81 -20.29 1.81 -0.79
CA ALA A 81 -21.66 1.98 -1.28
C ALA A 81 -22.16 3.45 -1.25
N GLN A 82 -21.42 4.35 -0.62
CA GLN A 82 -21.83 5.74 -0.41
C GLN A 82 -21.58 6.61 -1.66
N THR A 83 -22.65 7.23 -2.18
CA THR A 83 -22.59 8.10 -3.36
C THR A 83 -22.44 9.58 -3.02
N ASP A 84 -22.89 10.01 -1.83
CA ASP A 84 -22.67 11.38 -1.34
C ASP A 84 -21.22 11.57 -0.88
N GLN A 85 -20.52 12.51 -1.50
CA GLN A 85 -19.08 12.70 -1.30
C GLN A 85 -18.73 13.16 0.12
N ASN A 86 -19.56 13.99 0.74
CA ASN A 86 -19.30 14.49 2.09
C ASN A 86 -19.49 13.39 3.13
N ARG A 87 -20.55 12.58 2.99
CA ARG A 87 -20.79 11.41 3.83
C ARG A 87 -19.69 10.36 3.63
N ARG A 88 -19.29 10.09 2.38
CA ARG A 88 -18.20 9.15 2.09
C ARG A 88 -16.91 9.61 2.77
N LYS A 89 -16.57 10.90 2.68
CA LYS A 89 -15.40 11.48 3.35
C LYS A 89 -15.43 11.27 4.86
N ALA A 90 -16.58 11.51 5.50
CA ALA A 90 -16.72 11.30 6.94
C ALA A 90 -16.51 9.82 7.34
N LEU A 91 -17.06 8.88 6.57
CA LEU A 91 -16.85 7.44 6.79
C LEU A 91 -15.37 7.06 6.64
N VAL A 92 -14.71 7.54 5.59
CA VAL A 92 -13.27 7.32 5.37
C VAL A 92 -12.43 7.88 6.51
N PHE A 93 -12.76 9.06 7.03
CA PHE A 93 -12.03 9.66 8.14
C PHE A 93 -12.18 8.82 9.41
N ARG A 94 -13.40 8.34 9.70
CA ARG A 94 -13.61 7.45 10.84
C ARG A 94 -12.88 6.11 10.69
N LEU A 95 -12.84 5.58 9.46
CA LEU A 95 -12.09 4.38 9.13
C LEU A 95 -10.58 4.60 9.38
N GLN A 96 -10.03 5.74 8.95
CA GLN A 96 -8.62 6.09 9.19
C GLN A 96 -8.29 6.22 10.68
N GLU A 97 -9.16 6.87 11.46
CA GLU A 97 -8.99 6.99 12.92
C GLU A 97 -8.91 5.60 13.57
N LEU A 98 -9.85 4.71 13.26
CA LEU A 98 -9.88 3.37 13.84
C LEU A 98 -8.65 2.52 13.43
N ILE A 99 -8.22 2.60 12.17
CA ILE A 99 -6.99 1.93 11.71
C ILE A 99 -5.77 2.47 12.48
N ALA A 100 -5.73 3.78 12.74
CA ALA A 100 -4.63 4.41 13.47
C ALA A 100 -4.61 4.04 14.96
N GLU A 101 -5.76 3.77 15.56
CA GLU A 101 -5.87 3.26 16.94
C GLU A 101 -5.42 1.79 17.06
N GLU A 102 -5.75 0.97 16.06
CA GLU A 102 -5.42 -0.46 16.03
C GLU A 102 -3.97 -0.76 15.64
N ILE A 103 -3.34 0.13 14.86
CA ILE A 103 -1.96 0.02 14.35
C ILE A 103 -1.66 -1.37 13.75
N PRO A 104 -2.46 -1.88 12.80
CA PRO A 104 -2.24 -3.23 12.26
C PRO A 104 -1.03 -3.29 11.30
N GLN A 105 -0.52 -2.13 10.86
CA GLN A 105 0.76 -1.98 10.17
C GLN A 105 1.50 -0.75 10.70
N ILE A 106 2.84 -0.75 10.65
CA ILE A 106 3.67 0.38 11.08
C ILE A 106 4.29 1.06 9.85
N PRO A 107 3.80 2.25 9.44
CA PRO A 107 4.43 3.02 8.37
C PRO A 107 5.84 3.44 8.75
N LEU A 108 6.84 3.13 7.91
CA LEU A 108 8.24 3.45 8.21
C LEU A 108 8.73 4.70 7.48
N TYR A 109 8.49 4.78 6.17
CA TYR A 109 8.88 5.91 5.33
C TYR A 109 8.17 5.85 3.99
N ASN A 110 8.04 7.01 3.34
CA ASN A 110 7.67 7.09 1.93
C ASN A 110 8.93 6.98 1.06
N THR A 111 8.84 6.24 -0.03
CA THR A 111 9.91 6.18 -1.04
C THR A 111 9.71 7.26 -2.09
N THR A 112 10.80 7.70 -2.69
CA THR A 112 10.79 8.47 -3.94
C THR A 112 11.59 7.68 -4.97
N GLY A 113 11.01 7.50 -6.15
CA GLY A 113 11.67 6.87 -7.28
C GLY A 113 12.41 7.91 -8.11
N TYR A 114 13.66 7.61 -8.49
CA TYR A 114 14.39 8.40 -9.48
C TYR A 114 14.52 7.59 -10.75
N ILE A 115 14.15 8.19 -11.88
CA ILE A 115 14.27 7.55 -13.19
C ILE A 115 15.34 8.31 -13.96
N VAL A 116 16.36 7.56 -14.39
CA VAL A 116 17.48 8.10 -15.18
C VAL A 116 17.44 7.47 -16.56
N TYR A 117 17.42 8.31 -17.58
CA TYR A 117 17.41 7.88 -18.98
C TYR A 117 18.39 8.72 -19.80
N ARG A 118 18.69 8.26 -21.02
CA ARG A 118 19.51 9.00 -21.99
C ARG A 118 18.61 9.76 -22.95
N PRO A 119 18.47 11.11 -22.86
CA PRO A 119 17.58 11.87 -23.73
C PRO A 119 17.90 11.70 -25.22
N ALA A 120 19.18 11.50 -25.56
CA ALA A 120 19.62 11.24 -26.94
C ALA A 120 19.12 9.91 -27.53
N LYS A 121 18.65 8.97 -26.69
CA LYS A 121 17.98 7.74 -27.13
C LYS A 121 16.47 7.88 -27.10
N TYR A 122 15.94 8.54 -26.07
CA TYR A 122 14.51 8.76 -25.90
C TYR A 122 14.24 9.89 -24.90
N ASN A 123 13.40 10.85 -25.26
CA ASN A 123 13.00 11.98 -24.40
C ASN A 123 11.48 12.14 -24.25
N GLY A 124 10.68 11.16 -24.71
CA GLY A 124 9.22 11.22 -24.69
C GLY A 124 8.56 10.87 -23.35
N TRP A 125 9.34 10.56 -22.30
CA TRP A 125 8.82 10.11 -21.00
C TRP A 125 7.85 11.12 -20.36
N ARG A 126 6.68 10.63 -19.92
CA ARG A 126 5.63 11.42 -19.25
C ARG A 126 5.29 10.81 -17.89
N TYR A 127 5.15 11.66 -16.88
CA TYR A 127 4.56 11.30 -15.59
C TYR A 127 3.03 11.33 -15.67
N MET A 128 2.37 10.52 -14.86
CA MET A 128 0.93 10.63 -14.60
C MET A 128 0.73 11.32 -13.24
N PHE A 129 -0.45 11.92 -13.05
CA PHE A 129 -0.75 12.65 -11.82
C PHE A 129 -0.56 11.81 -10.56
N ASP A 130 -0.92 10.53 -10.62
CA ASP A 130 -0.90 9.58 -9.51
C ASP A 130 0.23 8.54 -9.60
N HIS A 131 1.13 8.65 -10.58
CA HIS A 131 2.16 7.64 -10.80
C HIS A 131 3.51 8.22 -11.25
N HIS A 132 4.56 7.86 -10.50
CA HIS A 132 5.95 8.26 -10.76
C HIS A 132 6.70 7.40 -11.79
N GLU A 133 6.12 6.30 -12.27
CA GLU A 133 6.77 5.39 -13.22
C GLU A 133 6.48 5.81 -14.67
N VAL A 134 7.46 6.42 -15.34
CA VAL A 134 7.28 6.97 -16.69
C VAL A 134 7.06 5.88 -17.75
N THR A 135 7.46 4.64 -17.48
CA THR A 135 7.24 3.53 -18.41
C THR A 135 5.78 3.07 -18.47
N HIS A 136 4.96 3.42 -17.47
CA HIS A 136 3.55 3.02 -17.40
C HIS A 136 2.61 3.98 -18.16
N SER A 137 3.03 5.22 -18.41
CA SER A 137 2.23 6.17 -19.18
C SER A 137 2.24 5.81 -20.65
N LYS A 138 1.09 5.48 -21.24
CA LYS A 138 0.98 5.26 -22.70
C LYS A 138 1.36 6.51 -23.50
N LEU A 139 1.14 7.70 -22.92
CA LEU A 139 1.56 8.97 -23.50
C LEU A 139 3.08 9.08 -23.65
N SER A 140 3.83 8.32 -22.85
CA SER A 140 5.29 8.24 -22.98
C SER A 140 5.74 7.65 -24.30
N TYR A 141 4.87 7.06 -25.12
CA TYR A 141 5.23 6.35 -26.37
C TYR A 141 4.54 6.92 -27.60
N LEU A 142 3.77 8.00 -27.47
CA LEU A 142 3.15 8.66 -28.61
C LEU A 142 4.19 9.52 -29.34
N GLU A 143 4.06 9.62 -30.67
CA GLU A 143 4.83 10.59 -31.44
C GLU A 143 4.51 12.00 -30.93
N ASN A 144 5.55 12.82 -30.78
CA ASN A 144 5.36 14.21 -30.40
C ASN A 144 4.67 14.93 -31.56
N ILE A 145 3.38 15.25 -31.39
CA ILE A 145 2.58 16.11 -32.29
C ILE A 145 2.97 17.57 -32.06
#